data_AF-A0AAE0BF61-F1
#
_entry.id   AF-A0AAE0BF61-F1
#
_cell.length_a   1.000
_cell.length_b   1.000
_cell.length_c   1.000
_cell.angle_alpha   90.00
_cell.angle_beta   90.00
_cell.angle_gamma   90.00
#
_symmetry.space_group_name_H-M   'P 1'
#
loop_
_entity.id
_entity.type
_entity.pdbx_description
1 polymer ?
#
loop_
_entity_poly.entity_id
_entity_poly.type
_entity_poly.pdbx_seq_one_letter_code
_entity_poly.pdbx_strand_id
1 'polypeptide(L)'
;MAFKVFAAGALLRIALIIYGEWHDEHMPVKYTDIDYSVFSDAARYVGEGRSPYTRDTYRYTPLIAFFLVPNCFIHPAWGKFLFSAGDVIVGWLIQRICRRRAIPPDTATWCMAAWLFNPYTATVATRGNCEALVGIMMLAVVNFLMARRVVPAAFLFGLVVHIRLYPIIYTPSLLLFMDHHFRRGSAGVLVAAFLNRDRVAFAIISGITFMALGVAFFQLYGWDFLQETYLYHLSRRDPRHNFSIHFYRLYLDFEDSTEVGSGLEKFMLALPQLGTLLAVAFHYARDLPFSLFIQTLIFVTFNKVSGMLSLASATCVVQLLLNR
;
A
#
# COMPACT_ATOMS: atom_id res chain seq x y z
N MET A 1 -16.21 19.28 -16.68
CA MET A 1 -16.32 19.18 -15.21
C MET A 1 -15.12 18.48 -14.59
N ALA A 2 -14.76 17.25 -15.01
CA ALA A 2 -13.66 16.48 -14.44
C ALA A 2 -12.30 17.20 -14.33
N PHE A 3 -11.85 17.91 -15.37
CA PHE A 3 -10.59 18.66 -15.32
C PHE A 3 -10.58 19.73 -14.22
N LYS A 4 -11.70 20.44 -14.02
CA LYS A 4 -11.83 21.45 -12.96
C LYS A 4 -11.73 20.82 -11.56
N VAL A 5 -12.38 19.68 -11.36
CA VAL A 5 -12.32 18.89 -10.11
C VAL A 5 -10.88 18.43 -9.83
N PHE A 6 -10.19 17.91 -10.85
CA PHE A 6 -8.81 17.47 -10.74
C PHE A 6 -7.85 18.63 -10.40
N ALA A 7 -7.96 19.75 -11.13
CA ALA A 7 -7.17 20.95 -10.87
C ALA A 7 -7.41 21.52 -9.47
N ALA A 8 -8.67 21.58 -9.02
CA ALA A 8 -9.00 22.01 -7.67
C ALA A 8 -8.44 21.06 -6.59
N GLY A 9 -8.48 19.75 -6.84
CA GLY A 9 -7.85 18.75 -5.97
C GLY A 9 -6.33 18.94 -5.85
N ALA A 10 -5.64 19.21 -6.96
CA ALA A 10 -4.21 19.48 -6.98
C ALA A 10 -3.85 20.79 -6.26
N LEU A 11 -4.59 21.87 -6.53
CA LEU A 11 -4.43 23.15 -5.85
C LEU A 11 -4.64 23.03 -4.33
N LEU A 12 -5.61 22.21 -3.90
CA LEU A 12 -5.81 21.91 -2.48
C LEU A 12 -4.56 21.26 -1.85
N ARG A 13 -3.89 20.32 -2.53
CA ARG A 13 -2.65 19.72 -1.99
C ARG A 13 -1.55 20.76 -1.85
N ILE A 14 -1.37 21.61 -2.85
CA ILE A 14 -0.37 22.69 -2.82
C ILE A 14 -0.66 23.64 -1.64
N ALA A 15 -1.90 24.06 -1.47
CA ALA A 15 -2.32 24.92 -0.36
C ALA A 15 -2.07 24.26 1.01
N LEU A 16 -2.39 22.97 1.15
CA LEU A 16 -2.16 22.21 2.38
C LEU A 16 -0.66 22.00 2.68
N ILE A 17 0.19 21.83 1.66
CA ILE A 17 1.65 21.74 1.87
C ILE A 17 2.17 23.09 2.38
N ILE A 18 1.79 24.21 1.74
CA ILE A 18 2.19 25.55 2.17
C ILE A 18 1.71 25.83 3.60
N TYR A 19 0.45 25.50 3.90
CA TYR A 19 -0.09 25.58 5.25
C TYR A 19 0.68 24.69 6.23
N GLY A 20 1.06 23.48 5.81
CA GLY A 20 1.82 22.54 6.63
C GLY A 20 3.17 23.09 7.06
N GLU A 21 3.92 23.71 6.14
CA GLU A 21 5.20 24.38 6.47
C GLU A 21 4.99 25.51 7.47
N TRP A 22 4.01 26.40 7.21
CA TRP A 22 3.68 27.48 8.14
C TRP A 22 3.27 26.95 9.52
N HIS A 23 2.42 25.92 9.56
CA HIS A 23 1.96 25.31 10.81
C HIS A 23 3.11 24.68 11.59
N ASP A 24 4.04 24.01 10.92
CA ASP A 24 5.20 23.41 11.56
C ASP A 24 6.16 24.44 12.17
N GLU A 25 6.20 25.67 11.66
CA GLU A 25 6.98 26.75 12.25
C GLU A 25 6.29 27.39 13.46
N HIS A 26 4.95 27.49 13.44
CA HIS A 26 4.19 28.31 14.40
C HIS A 26 3.52 27.50 15.53
N MET A 27 3.33 26.19 15.35
CA MET A 27 2.58 25.36 16.30
C MET A 27 3.49 24.32 17.01
N PRO A 28 3.16 23.98 18.27
CA PRO A 28 3.91 22.98 19.03
C PRO A 28 3.69 21.57 18.47
N VAL A 29 2.44 21.24 18.09
CA VAL A 29 2.11 19.98 17.42
C VAL A 29 2.42 20.12 15.94
N LYS A 30 3.17 19.19 15.36
CA LYS A 30 3.57 19.26 13.96
C LYS A 30 2.48 18.71 13.03
N TYR A 31 2.27 19.44 11.94
CA TYR A 31 1.53 18.99 10.77
C TYR A 31 2.31 17.90 10.06
N THR A 32 3.62 18.03 9.84
CA THR A 32 4.39 16.98 9.14
C THR A 32 4.33 15.63 9.86
N ASP A 33 4.24 14.54 9.09
CA ASP A 33 4.31 13.19 9.61
C ASP A 33 5.71 12.92 10.18
N ILE A 34 5.78 12.24 11.33
CA ILE A 34 7.07 11.90 11.95
C ILE A 34 7.90 11.01 11.01
N ASP A 35 7.24 10.13 10.24
CA ASP A 35 7.88 9.26 9.26
C ASP A 35 8.59 10.09 8.17
N TYR A 36 8.05 11.26 7.81
CA TYR A 36 8.67 12.11 6.78
C TYR A 36 10.03 12.64 7.19
N SER A 37 10.23 12.94 8.48
CA SER A 37 11.54 13.32 9.02
C SER A 37 12.54 12.16 8.95
N VAL A 38 12.09 10.95 9.30
CA VAL A 38 12.90 9.72 9.22
C VAL A 38 13.30 9.43 7.78
N PHE A 39 12.39 9.62 6.81
CA PHE A 39 12.71 9.47 5.40
C PHE A 39 13.72 10.51 4.91
N SER A 40 13.56 11.77 5.32
CA SER A 40 14.43 12.87 4.90
C SER A 40 15.85 12.71 5.46
N ASP A 41 15.98 12.23 6.69
CA ASP A 41 17.28 11.89 7.28
C ASP A 41 17.96 10.72 6.56
N ALA A 42 17.20 9.65 6.26
CA ALA A 42 17.72 8.52 5.50
C ALA A 42 18.12 8.92 4.07
N ALA A 43 17.35 9.80 3.43
CA ALA A 43 17.66 10.35 2.12
C ALA A 43 18.96 11.18 2.13
N ARG A 44 19.20 11.95 3.21
CA ARG A 44 20.46 12.67 3.42
C ARG A 44 21.64 11.72 3.54
N TYR A 45 21.52 10.64 4.33
CA TYR A 45 22.57 9.63 4.39
C TYR A 45 22.86 9.00 3.02
N VAL A 46 21.82 8.65 2.26
CA VAL A 46 22.00 8.14 0.90
C VAL A 46 22.69 9.17 -0.01
N GLY A 47 22.34 10.45 0.09
CA GLY A 47 22.98 11.53 -0.66
C GLY A 47 24.47 11.72 -0.32
N GLU A 48 24.86 11.40 0.92
CA GLU A 48 26.25 11.39 1.40
C GLU A 48 27.00 10.08 1.06
N GLY A 49 26.36 9.13 0.37
CA GLY A 49 26.93 7.81 0.07
C GLY A 49 26.94 6.84 1.27
N ARG A 50 26.16 7.14 2.31
CA ARG A 50 26.01 6.32 3.52
C ARG A 50 24.74 5.47 3.44
N SER A 51 24.65 4.50 4.36
CA SER A 51 23.47 3.64 4.48
C SER A 51 22.25 4.42 5.01
N PRO A 52 21.05 4.25 4.42
CA PRO A 52 19.83 4.85 4.97
C PRO A 52 19.51 4.30 6.37
N TYR A 53 19.99 3.10 6.69
CA TYR A 53 19.82 2.44 8.00
C TYR A 53 20.70 3.02 9.10
N THR A 54 21.61 3.94 8.77
CA THR A 54 22.28 4.77 9.79
C THR A 54 21.29 5.68 10.52
N ARG A 55 20.13 5.98 9.91
CA ARG A 55 19.04 6.63 10.63
C ARG A 55 18.34 5.60 11.50
N ASP A 56 18.46 5.76 12.82
CA ASP A 56 17.69 4.99 13.79
C ASP A 56 16.20 4.99 13.41
N THR A 57 15.50 3.89 13.63
CA THR A 57 14.06 3.75 13.33
C THR A 57 13.67 3.85 11.85
N TYR A 58 14.62 3.92 10.91
CA TYR A 58 14.32 3.70 9.50
C TYR A 58 13.96 2.23 9.27
N ARG A 59 12.67 1.94 9.00
CA ARG A 59 12.11 0.58 8.83
C ARG A 59 11.51 0.35 7.45
N TYR A 60 12.09 1.01 6.46
CA TYR A 60 11.56 1.13 5.10
C TYR A 60 12.58 0.64 4.07
N THR A 61 12.12 0.35 2.85
CA THR A 61 13.02 0.00 1.75
C THR A 61 13.95 1.19 1.42
N PRO A 62 15.19 0.98 0.97
CA PRO A 62 16.06 2.07 0.55
C PRO A 62 15.45 2.91 -0.58
N LEU A 63 14.56 2.33 -1.41
CA LEU A 63 13.89 3.05 -2.51
C LEU A 63 13.22 4.35 -2.05
N ILE A 64 12.62 4.37 -0.86
CA ILE A 64 11.97 5.57 -0.34
C ILE A 64 13.03 6.66 -0.09
N ALA A 65 14.15 6.33 0.56
CA ALA A 65 15.26 7.25 0.73
C ALA A 65 15.82 7.74 -0.61
N PHE A 66 16.00 6.84 -1.60
CA PHE A 66 16.47 7.21 -2.95
C PHE A 66 15.52 8.20 -3.66
N PHE A 67 14.20 8.00 -3.57
CA PHE A 67 13.24 8.95 -4.16
C PHE A 67 13.23 10.32 -3.48
N LEU A 68 13.73 10.38 -2.25
CA LEU A 68 13.70 11.57 -1.40
C LEU A 68 15.05 12.25 -1.27
N VAL A 69 16.13 11.76 -1.90
CA VAL A 69 17.42 12.49 -1.96
C VAL A 69 17.26 13.95 -2.42
N PRO A 70 16.35 14.30 -3.36
CA PRO A 70 16.13 15.69 -3.72
C PRO A 70 15.57 16.57 -2.58
N ASN A 71 15.09 16.01 -1.46
CA ASN A 71 14.79 16.79 -0.26
C ASN A 71 16.01 17.58 0.24
N CYS A 72 17.23 17.05 0.01
CA CYS A 72 18.47 17.61 0.55
C CYS A 72 19.03 18.77 -0.28
N PHE A 73 18.77 18.80 -1.59
CA PHE A 73 19.40 19.77 -2.50
C PHE A 73 18.42 20.58 -3.36
N ILE A 74 17.14 20.18 -3.47
CA ILE A 74 16.10 20.98 -4.14
C ILE A 74 15.29 21.76 -3.10
N HIS A 75 14.57 21.05 -2.24
CA HIS A 75 13.75 21.65 -1.19
C HIS A 75 13.30 20.59 -0.18
N PRO A 76 13.30 20.85 1.15
CA PRO A 76 12.88 19.88 2.16
C PRO A 76 11.49 19.27 1.94
N ALA A 77 10.58 20.03 1.32
CA ALA A 77 9.21 19.59 1.00
C ALA A 77 9.08 18.77 -0.31
N TRP A 78 10.17 18.47 -1.03
CA TRP A 78 10.12 17.75 -2.31
C TRP A 78 9.29 16.46 -2.23
N GLY A 79 9.54 15.65 -1.21
CA GLY A 79 8.77 14.43 -0.97
C GLY A 79 7.28 14.66 -0.73
N LYS A 80 6.87 15.75 -0.05
CA LYS A 80 5.45 16.09 0.13
C LYS A 80 4.78 16.34 -1.22
N PHE A 81 5.46 17.02 -2.14
CA PHE A 81 4.98 17.21 -3.51
C PHE A 81 4.93 15.89 -4.29
N LEU A 82 5.96 15.04 -4.18
CA LEU A 82 5.99 13.73 -4.82
C LEU A 82 4.81 12.84 -4.39
N PHE A 83 4.59 12.71 -3.08
CA PHE A 83 3.49 11.90 -2.54
C PHE A 83 2.13 12.51 -2.85
N SER A 84 1.98 13.83 -2.79
CA SER A 84 0.76 14.54 -3.17
C SER A 84 0.44 14.41 -4.66
N ALA A 85 1.44 14.43 -5.53
CA ALA A 85 1.25 14.15 -6.96
C ALA A 85 0.77 12.72 -7.18
N GLY A 86 1.33 11.76 -6.43
CA GLY A 86 0.83 10.39 -6.36
C GLY A 86 -0.65 10.35 -5.98
N ASP A 87 -1.03 10.94 -4.85
CA ASP A 87 -2.43 10.97 -4.38
C ASP A 87 -3.40 11.57 -5.42
N VAL A 88 -2.99 12.63 -6.12
CA VAL A 88 -3.79 13.20 -7.21
C VAL A 88 -3.94 12.22 -8.39
N ILE A 89 -2.88 11.49 -8.74
CA ILE A 89 -2.92 10.43 -9.76
C ILE A 89 -3.83 9.27 -9.34
N VAL A 90 -3.92 8.95 -8.03
CA VAL A 90 -4.89 7.96 -7.51
C VAL A 90 -6.31 8.37 -7.92
N GLY A 91 -6.69 9.64 -7.73
CA GLY A 91 -7.99 10.16 -8.15
C GLY A 91 -8.27 9.95 -9.65
N TRP A 92 -7.27 10.21 -10.51
CA TRP A 92 -7.39 9.95 -11.95
C TRP A 92 -7.52 8.45 -12.28
N LEU A 93 -6.74 7.59 -11.61
CA LEU A 93 -6.84 6.13 -11.78
C LEU A 93 -8.22 5.60 -11.35
N ILE A 94 -8.78 6.12 -10.26
CA ILE A 94 -10.15 5.81 -9.82
C ILE A 94 -11.14 6.12 -10.94
N GLN A 95 -11.11 7.35 -11.49
CA GLN A 95 -12.00 7.72 -12.59
C GLN A 95 -11.83 6.78 -13.79
N ARG A 96 -10.59 6.46 -14.14
CA ARG A 96 -10.27 5.57 -15.26
C ARG A 96 -10.80 4.15 -15.05
N ILE A 97 -10.66 3.60 -13.84
CA ILE A 97 -11.19 2.28 -13.46
C ILE A 97 -12.72 2.29 -13.52
N CYS A 98 -13.39 3.31 -12.98
CA CYS A 98 -14.84 3.47 -13.08
C CYS A 98 -15.30 3.46 -14.56
N ARG A 99 -14.62 4.21 -15.43
CA ARG A 99 -14.96 4.23 -16.87
C ARG A 99 -14.77 2.87 -17.54
N ARG A 100 -13.74 2.10 -17.18
CA ARG A 100 -13.55 0.72 -17.68
C ARG A 100 -14.63 -0.25 -17.19
N ARG A 101 -15.24 0.03 -16.04
CA ARG A 101 -16.41 -0.69 -15.50
C ARG A 101 -17.74 -0.22 -16.09
N ALA A 102 -17.71 0.60 -17.15
CA ALA A 102 -18.90 1.19 -17.79
C ALA A 102 -19.78 2.05 -16.84
N ILE A 103 -19.17 2.64 -15.82
CA ILE A 103 -19.86 3.55 -14.90
C ILE A 103 -20.09 4.90 -15.58
N PRO A 104 -21.26 5.54 -15.38
CA PRO A 104 -21.55 6.84 -15.98
C PRO A 104 -20.44 7.88 -15.71
N PRO A 105 -20.08 8.72 -16.69
CA PRO A 105 -19.00 9.70 -16.55
C PRO A 105 -19.14 10.64 -15.35
N ASP A 106 -20.38 11.01 -15.01
CA ASP A 106 -20.67 11.89 -13.88
C ASP A 106 -20.40 11.19 -12.55
N THR A 107 -20.88 9.95 -12.38
CA THR A 107 -20.60 9.12 -11.21
C THR A 107 -19.09 8.84 -11.08
N ALA A 108 -18.39 8.57 -12.17
CA ALA A 108 -16.94 8.39 -12.16
C ALA A 108 -16.20 9.68 -11.71
N THR A 109 -16.71 10.84 -12.10
CA THR A 109 -16.18 12.14 -11.66
C THR A 109 -16.45 12.39 -10.19
N TRP A 110 -17.60 11.97 -9.66
CA TRP A 110 -17.89 12.01 -8.23
C TRP A 110 -17.01 11.07 -7.41
N CYS A 111 -16.72 9.86 -7.90
CA CYS A 111 -15.78 8.96 -7.24
C CYS A 111 -14.37 9.57 -7.15
N MET A 112 -13.90 10.21 -8.23
CA MET A 112 -12.64 10.96 -8.22
C MET A 112 -12.70 12.14 -7.26
N ALA A 113 -13.76 12.95 -7.30
CA ALA A 113 -13.94 14.10 -6.43
C ALA A 113 -13.92 13.66 -4.96
N ALA A 114 -14.60 12.58 -4.62
CA ALA A 114 -14.67 12.11 -3.26
C ALA A 114 -13.33 11.57 -2.75
N TRP A 115 -12.44 11.05 -3.62
CA TRP A 115 -11.06 10.76 -3.23
C TRP A 115 -10.25 12.04 -3.03
N LEU A 116 -10.28 12.95 -4.01
CA LEU A 116 -9.50 14.17 -3.97
C LEU A 116 -9.93 15.09 -2.81
N PHE A 117 -11.21 15.20 -2.51
CA PHE A 117 -11.68 16.08 -1.43
C PHE A 117 -11.89 15.37 -0.10
N ASN A 118 -11.44 14.11 0.03
CA ASN A 118 -11.41 13.45 1.33
C ASN A 118 -10.31 14.10 2.21
N PRO A 119 -10.67 14.71 3.35
CA PRO A 119 -9.71 15.41 4.20
C PRO A 119 -8.63 14.46 4.74
N TYR A 120 -8.94 13.18 4.90
CA TYR A 120 -8.00 12.19 5.42
C TYR A 120 -6.89 11.87 4.41
N THR A 121 -7.24 11.50 3.18
CA THR A 121 -6.25 11.17 2.14
C THR A 121 -5.44 12.40 1.74
N ALA A 122 -6.10 13.55 1.61
CA ALA A 122 -5.45 14.82 1.33
C ALA A 122 -4.39 15.13 2.39
N THR A 123 -4.76 15.04 3.68
CA THR A 123 -3.85 15.31 4.80
C THR A 123 -2.71 14.29 4.85
N VAL A 124 -2.98 12.98 4.73
CA VAL A 124 -1.93 11.95 4.77
C VAL A 124 -0.86 12.19 3.69
N ALA A 125 -1.27 12.54 2.47
CA ALA A 125 -0.34 12.81 1.38
C ALA A 125 0.49 14.09 1.61
N THR A 126 -0.15 15.17 2.07
CA THR A 126 0.51 16.48 2.27
C THR A 126 1.36 16.53 3.53
N ARG A 127 1.10 15.66 4.52
CA ARG A 127 1.97 15.44 5.69
C ARG A 127 3.29 14.73 5.34
N GLY A 128 3.43 14.20 4.12
CA GLY A 128 4.66 13.54 3.65
C GLY A 128 4.67 12.02 3.81
N ASN A 129 3.51 11.37 3.92
CA ASN A 129 3.46 9.93 4.05
C ASN A 129 3.58 9.22 2.67
N CYS A 130 4.38 8.13 2.62
CA CYS A 130 4.63 7.39 1.39
C CYS A 130 3.48 6.45 0.96
N GLU A 131 2.39 6.31 1.72
CA GLU A 131 1.26 5.43 1.35
C GLU A 131 0.62 5.81 0.00
N ALA A 132 0.66 7.09 -0.39
CA ALA A 132 0.18 7.51 -1.70
C ALA A 132 0.92 6.80 -2.86
N LEU A 133 2.21 6.48 -2.69
CA LEU A 133 3.00 5.72 -3.65
C LEU A 133 2.48 4.29 -3.81
N VAL A 134 2.13 3.64 -2.70
CA VAL A 134 1.56 2.29 -2.72
C VAL A 134 0.18 2.30 -3.36
N GLY A 135 -0.64 3.32 -3.05
CA GLY A 135 -1.97 3.52 -3.63
C GLY A 135 -1.94 3.66 -5.16
N ILE A 136 -1.07 4.53 -5.70
CA ILE A 136 -0.98 4.68 -7.17
C ILE A 136 -0.55 3.39 -7.85
N MET A 137 0.41 2.68 -7.25
CA MET A 137 0.95 1.46 -7.84
C MET A 137 -0.09 0.35 -7.84
N MET A 138 -0.81 0.15 -6.73
CA MET A 138 -1.87 -0.85 -6.65
C MET A 138 -3.02 -0.57 -7.62
N LEU A 139 -3.49 0.68 -7.71
CA LEU A 139 -4.53 1.01 -8.70
C LEU A 139 -4.01 0.92 -10.13
N ALA A 140 -2.74 1.20 -10.39
CA ALA A 140 -2.13 1.00 -11.70
C ALA A 140 -2.09 -0.49 -12.07
N VAL A 141 -1.72 -1.38 -11.13
CA VAL A 141 -1.78 -2.84 -11.30
C VAL A 141 -3.20 -3.27 -11.69
N VAL A 142 -4.22 -2.84 -10.93
CA VAL A 142 -5.63 -3.13 -11.25
C VAL A 142 -6.01 -2.64 -12.64
N ASN A 143 -5.69 -1.38 -12.96
CA ASN A 143 -6.00 -0.79 -14.26
C ASN A 143 -5.29 -1.52 -15.42
N PHE A 144 -4.06 -2.01 -15.24
CA PHE A 144 -3.35 -2.80 -16.25
C PHE A 144 -3.93 -4.20 -16.41
N LEU A 145 -4.28 -4.88 -15.33
CA LEU A 145 -4.94 -6.19 -15.40
C LEU A 145 -6.32 -6.09 -16.07
N MET A 146 -7.11 -5.06 -15.75
CA MET A 146 -8.37 -4.78 -16.45
C MET A 146 -8.16 -4.46 -17.95
N ALA A 147 -6.97 -3.98 -18.32
CA ALA A 147 -6.56 -3.75 -19.70
C ALA A 147 -5.96 -5.00 -20.37
N ARG A 148 -5.92 -6.16 -19.70
CA ARG A 148 -5.24 -7.38 -20.16
C ARG A 148 -3.73 -7.19 -20.41
N ARG A 149 -3.10 -6.26 -19.68
CA ARG A 149 -1.66 -5.99 -19.76
C ARG A 149 -0.95 -6.55 -18.54
N VAL A 150 -0.60 -7.84 -18.61
CA VAL A 150 -0.06 -8.59 -17.47
C VAL A 150 1.38 -8.19 -17.11
N VAL A 151 2.25 -8.02 -18.12
CA VAL A 151 3.67 -7.69 -17.91
C VAL A 151 3.88 -6.40 -17.08
N PRO A 152 3.31 -5.24 -17.44
CA PRO A 152 3.48 -4.02 -16.63
C PRO A 152 2.79 -4.13 -15.26
N ALA A 153 1.69 -4.87 -15.15
CA ALA A 153 1.05 -5.13 -13.86
C ALA A 153 1.96 -5.95 -12.93
N ALA A 154 2.61 -6.99 -13.47
CA ALA A 154 3.51 -7.85 -12.73
C ALA A 154 4.75 -7.12 -12.22
N PHE A 155 5.38 -6.32 -13.09
CA PHE A 155 6.52 -5.48 -12.70
C PHE A 155 6.15 -4.51 -11.58
N LEU A 156 5.05 -3.76 -11.74
CA LEU A 156 4.58 -2.83 -10.71
C LEU A 156 4.20 -3.54 -9.41
N PHE A 157 3.62 -4.74 -9.49
CA PHE A 157 3.28 -5.52 -8.31
C PHE A 157 4.54 -5.99 -7.56
N GLY A 158 5.58 -6.44 -8.27
CA GLY A 158 6.86 -6.76 -7.63
C GLY A 158 7.48 -5.54 -6.93
N LEU A 159 7.44 -4.38 -7.58
CA LEU A 159 7.95 -3.13 -7.02
C LEU A 159 7.13 -2.66 -5.80
N VAL A 160 5.80 -2.78 -5.83
CA VAL A 160 4.96 -2.34 -4.70
C VAL A 160 5.13 -3.23 -3.48
N VAL A 161 5.25 -4.55 -3.68
CA VAL A 161 5.51 -5.53 -2.60
C VAL A 161 6.90 -5.32 -1.99
N HIS A 162 7.87 -4.87 -2.79
CA HIS A 162 9.17 -4.47 -2.25
C HIS A 162 9.07 -3.20 -1.41
N ILE A 163 8.27 -2.22 -1.81
CA ILE A 163 8.12 -0.97 -1.06
C ILE A 163 7.38 -1.19 0.27
N ARG A 164 6.30 -1.98 0.25
CA ARG A 164 5.56 -2.43 1.43
C ARG A 164 5.19 -3.89 1.23
N LEU A 165 5.34 -4.72 2.26
CA LEU A 165 5.02 -6.15 2.14
C LEU A 165 3.51 -6.44 2.08
N TYR A 166 2.65 -5.63 2.71
CA TYR A 166 1.22 -5.95 2.86
C TYR A 166 0.45 -6.21 1.55
N PRO A 167 0.74 -5.59 0.39
CA PRO A 167 0.05 -5.87 -0.86
C PRO A 167 0.16 -7.33 -1.34
N ILE A 168 1.09 -8.12 -0.77
CA ILE A 168 1.20 -9.55 -1.07
C ILE A 168 -0.10 -10.32 -0.81
N ILE A 169 -0.95 -9.85 0.12
CA ILE A 169 -2.25 -10.46 0.42
C ILE A 169 -3.20 -10.45 -0.79
N TYR A 170 -2.99 -9.54 -1.74
CA TYR A 170 -3.81 -9.39 -2.94
C TYR A 170 -3.48 -10.40 -4.02
N THR A 171 -2.33 -11.09 -3.91
CA THR A 171 -1.85 -12.05 -4.92
C THR A 171 -2.90 -13.08 -5.33
N PRO A 172 -3.64 -13.75 -4.43
CA PRO A 172 -4.65 -14.72 -4.82
C PRO A 172 -5.75 -14.11 -5.70
N SER A 173 -6.25 -12.93 -5.35
CA SER A 173 -7.29 -12.22 -6.12
C SER A 173 -6.78 -11.78 -7.49
N LEU A 174 -5.54 -11.29 -7.56
CA LEU A 174 -4.91 -10.90 -8.83
C LEU A 174 -4.72 -12.09 -9.77
N LEU A 175 -4.23 -13.22 -9.24
CA LEU A 175 -4.05 -14.45 -10.02
C LEU A 175 -5.38 -15.04 -10.50
N LEU A 176 -6.40 -15.05 -9.64
CA LEU A 176 -7.73 -15.55 -9.98
C LEU A 176 -8.47 -14.64 -10.96
N PHE A 177 -8.29 -13.32 -10.89
CA PHE A 177 -8.88 -12.37 -11.85
C PHE A 177 -8.36 -12.57 -13.28
N MET A 178 -7.12 -13.04 -13.44
CA MET A 178 -6.55 -13.35 -14.76
C MET A 178 -7.17 -14.60 -15.41
N ASP A 179 -8.04 -15.33 -14.71
CA ASP A 179 -8.79 -16.42 -15.33
C ASP A 179 -9.90 -15.89 -16.24
N HIS A 180 -9.88 -16.29 -17.51
CA HIS A 180 -11.00 -16.07 -18.41
C HIS A 180 -12.12 -17.11 -18.18
N HIS A 181 -11.82 -18.28 -17.61
CA HIS A 181 -12.74 -19.43 -17.53
C HIS A 181 -12.70 -20.05 -16.12
N PHE A 182 -12.88 -19.25 -15.07
CA PHE A 182 -13.06 -19.79 -13.72
C PHE A 182 -14.39 -20.55 -13.64
N ARG A 183 -14.38 -21.83 -14.03
CA ARG A 183 -15.43 -22.81 -13.71
C ARG A 183 -15.20 -23.25 -12.27
N ARG A 184 -16.21 -23.07 -11.42
CA ARG A 184 -16.29 -23.76 -10.11
C ARG A 184 -16.15 -25.26 -10.38
N GLY A 185 -14.98 -25.82 -10.12
CA GLY A 185 -14.63 -27.21 -10.40
C GLY A 185 -13.65 -27.73 -9.37
N SER A 186 -13.61 -29.05 -9.21
CA SER A 186 -12.83 -29.79 -8.20
C SER A 186 -11.34 -29.41 -8.16
N ALA A 187 -10.69 -29.70 -7.03
CA ALA A 187 -9.31 -29.31 -6.72
C ALA A 187 -8.26 -29.65 -7.81
N GLY A 188 -8.48 -30.69 -8.62
CA GLY A 188 -7.62 -31.04 -9.76
C GLY A 188 -7.66 -30.04 -10.93
N VAL A 189 -8.79 -29.35 -11.14
CA VAL A 189 -8.94 -28.29 -12.15
C VAL A 189 -8.23 -27.01 -11.69
N LEU A 190 -8.12 -26.78 -10.37
CA LEU A 190 -7.42 -25.62 -9.81
C LEU A 190 -5.92 -25.68 -10.12
N VAL A 191 -5.27 -26.84 -9.98
CA VAL A 191 -3.83 -27.01 -10.26
C VAL A 191 -3.52 -26.78 -11.74
N ALA A 192 -4.33 -27.33 -12.66
CA ALA A 192 -4.18 -27.09 -14.09
C ALA A 192 -4.48 -25.64 -14.49
N ALA A 193 -5.43 -24.98 -13.81
CA ALA A 193 -5.72 -23.57 -14.02
C ALA A 193 -4.55 -22.67 -13.54
N PHE A 194 -3.80 -23.06 -12.50
CA PHE A 194 -2.65 -22.28 -12.02
C PHE A 194 -1.52 -22.14 -13.05
N LEU A 195 -1.41 -23.08 -14.00
CA LEU A 195 -0.43 -23.07 -15.10
C LEU A 195 -0.87 -22.24 -16.33
N ASN A 196 -1.61 -21.15 -16.10
CA ASN A 196 -1.91 -20.18 -17.16
C ASN A 196 -0.65 -19.35 -17.48
N ARG A 197 -0.33 -19.16 -18.77
CA ARG A 197 0.77 -18.31 -19.25
C ARG A 197 0.78 -16.93 -18.57
N ASP A 198 -0.38 -16.31 -18.39
CA ASP A 198 -0.50 -15.00 -17.75
C ASP A 198 -0.18 -15.06 -16.25
N ARG A 199 -0.61 -16.11 -15.54
CA ARG A 199 -0.30 -16.30 -14.12
C ARG A 199 1.18 -16.58 -13.90
N VAL A 200 1.77 -17.43 -14.74
CA VAL A 200 3.19 -17.75 -14.71
C VAL A 200 4.03 -16.51 -15.04
N ALA A 201 3.67 -15.77 -16.10
CA ALA A 201 4.33 -14.52 -16.44
C ALA A 201 4.23 -13.50 -15.29
N PHE A 202 3.05 -13.37 -14.68
CA PHE A 202 2.85 -12.48 -13.55
C PHE A 202 3.73 -12.87 -12.35
N ALA A 203 3.73 -14.15 -11.97
CA ALA A 203 4.52 -14.66 -10.85
C ALA A 203 6.02 -14.51 -11.10
N ILE A 204 6.51 -14.86 -12.29
CA ILE A 204 7.93 -14.77 -12.64
C ILE A 204 8.39 -13.31 -12.66
N ILE A 205 7.66 -12.42 -13.35
CA ILE A 205 8.08 -11.02 -13.49
C ILE A 205 8.01 -10.28 -12.15
N SER A 206 6.93 -10.47 -11.37
CA SER A 206 6.84 -9.86 -10.04
C SER A 206 7.91 -10.41 -9.09
N GLY A 207 8.14 -11.72 -9.10
CA GLY A 207 9.18 -12.39 -8.32
C GLY A 207 10.58 -11.91 -8.69
N ILE A 208 10.92 -11.86 -9.99
CA ILE A 208 12.21 -11.33 -10.46
C ILE A 208 12.38 -9.87 -10.04
N THR A 209 11.35 -9.03 -10.18
CA THR A 209 11.43 -7.62 -9.80
C THR A 209 11.71 -7.46 -8.31
N PHE A 210 10.96 -8.20 -7.47
CA PHE A 210 11.17 -8.20 -6.02
C PHE A 210 12.57 -8.71 -5.64
N MET A 211 12.99 -9.86 -6.20
CA MET A 211 14.27 -10.49 -5.89
C MET A 211 15.45 -9.68 -6.41
N ALA A 212 15.37 -9.11 -7.62
CA ALA A 212 16.45 -8.31 -8.20
C ALA A 212 16.74 -7.06 -7.36
N LEU A 213 15.69 -6.35 -6.95
CA LEU A 213 15.81 -5.20 -6.04
C LEU A 213 16.29 -5.64 -4.64
N GLY A 214 15.78 -6.77 -4.14
CA GLY A 214 16.21 -7.33 -2.86
C GLY A 214 17.70 -7.69 -2.85
N VAL A 215 18.19 -8.35 -3.91
CA VAL A 215 19.61 -8.66 -4.09
C VAL A 215 20.41 -7.37 -4.25
N ALA A 216 19.96 -6.41 -5.05
CA ALA A 216 20.66 -5.14 -5.25
C ALA A 216 20.86 -4.39 -3.92
N PHE A 217 19.82 -4.25 -3.10
CA PHE A 217 19.93 -3.57 -1.80
C PHE A 217 20.64 -4.40 -0.73
N PHE A 218 20.56 -5.73 -0.79
CA PHE A 218 21.37 -6.59 0.07
C PHE A 218 22.87 -6.45 -0.24
N GLN A 219 23.26 -6.30 -1.51
CA GLN A 219 24.65 -6.05 -1.89
C GLN A 219 25.14 -4.67 -1.39
N LEU A 220 24.26 -3.67 -1.34
CA LEU A 220 24.61 -2.33 -0.88
C LEU A 220 24.67 -2.19 0.65
N TYR A 221 23.74 -2.82 1.37
CA TYR A 221 23.51 -2.56 2.80
C TYR A 221 23.50 -3.81 3.68
N GLY A 222 23.70 -5.00 3.11
CA GLY A 222 23.87 -6.24 3.85
C GLY A 222 22.67 -6.61 4.73
N TRP A 223 22.95 -7.09 5.94
CA TRP A 223 21.94 -7.60 6.87
C TRP A 223 21.00 -6.52 7.39
N ASP A 224 21.47 -5.27 7.53
CA ASP A 224 20.66 -4.14 8.01
C ASP A 224 19.45 -3.92 7.10
N PHE A 225 19.60 -4.09 5.78
CA PHE A 225 18.50 -4.02 4.84
C PHE A 225 17.41 -5.06 5.14
N LEU A 226 17.78 -6.34 5.28
CA LEU A 226 16.80 -7.41 5.52
C LEU A 226 16.14 -7.26 6.89
N GLN A 227 16.94 -6.94 7.90
CA GLN A 227 16.47 -6.78 9.27
C GLN A 227 15.48 -5.64 9.36
N GLU A 228 15.83 -4.45 8.89
CA GLU A 228 15.03 -3.26 9.12
C GLU A 228 13.86 -3.11 8.14
N THR A 229 14.00 -3.60 6.90
CA THR A 229 12.93 -3.52 5.90
C THR A 229 11.88 -4.59 6.08
N TYR A 230 12.28 -5.82 6.44
CA TYR A 230 11.39 -6.99 6.40
C TYR A 230 11.26 -7.71 7.74
N LEU A 231 12.37 -8.15 8.34
CA LEU A 231 12.32 -9.06 9.49
C LEU A 231 11.80 -8.38 10.77
N TYR A 232 12.08 -7.08 10.95
CA TYR A 232 11.59 -6.29 12.07
C TYR A 232 10.06 -6.33 12.19
N HIS A 233 9.34 -6.35 11.06
CA HIS A 233 7.87 -6.38 11.06
C HIS A 233 7.29 -7.74 11.51
N LEU A 234 8.06 -8.81 11.39
CA LEU A 234 7.66 -10.14 11.87
C LEU A 234 7.71 -10.23 13.40
N SER A 235 8.72 -9.61 14.02
CA SER A 235 8.89 -9.61 15.48
C SER A 235 8.16 -8.47 16.19
N ARG A 236 7.88 -7.35 15.50
CA ARG A 236 7.21 -6.19 16.08
C ARG A 236 5.86 -6.55 16.69
N ARG A 237 5.67 -6.09 17.93
CA ARG A 237 4.40 -6.00 18.67
C ARG A 237 4.19 -4.52 18.98
N ASP A 238 3.09 -3.96 18.50
CA ASP A 238 2.72 -2.59 18.82
C ASP A 238 1.21 -2.57 19.09
N PRO A 239 0.79 -2.53 20.36
CA PRO A 239 -0.63 -2.49 20.69
C PRO A 239 -1.22 -1.10 20.42
N ARG A 240 -0.42 -0.03 20.31
CA ARG A 240 -0.96 1.33 20.21
C ARG A 240 -1.71 1.53 18.89
N HIS A 241 -2.90 2.15 18.99
CA HIS A 241 -3.74 2.49 17.83
C HIS A 241 -4.07 1.31 16.91
N ASN A 242 -4.15 0.10 17.47
CA ASN A 242 -4.43 -1.11 16.73
C ASN A 242 -5.94 -1.36 16.62
N PHE A 243 -6.47 -1.37 15.40
CA PHE A 243 -7.90 -1.63 15.14
C PHE A 243 -8.26 -3.11 15.05
N SER A 244 -7.28 -3.99 15.27
CA SER A 244 -7.48 -5.44 15.24
C SER A 244 -8.43 -5.90 16.33
N ILE A 245 -9.23 -6.95 16.04
CA ILE A 245 -10.02 -7.65 17.06
C ILE A 245 -9.10 -8.22 18.17
N HIS A 246 -7.84 -8.50 17.85
CA HIS A 246 -6.85 -8.99 18.80
C HIS A 246 -6.22 -7.90 19.66
N PHE A 247 -6.54 -6.62 19.45
CA PHE A 247 -5.93 -5.49 20.16
C PHE A 247 -5.98 -5.65 21.68
N TYR A 248 -7.16 -5.90 22.26
CA TYR A 248 -7.29 -5.93 23.72
C TYR A 248 -6.46 -7.05 24.35
N ARG A 249 -6.45 -8.23 23.71
CA ARG A 249 -5.61 -9.34 24.15
C ARG A 249 -4.11 -9.01 24.04
N LEU A 250 -3.68 -8.47 22.89
CA LEU A 250 -2.29 -8.05 22.68
C LEU A 250 -1.86 -6.93 23.63
N TYR A 251 -2.80 -6.07 24.05
CA TYR A 251 -2.57 -4.99 25.01
C TYR A 251 -2.31 -5.55 26.41
N LEU A 252 -3.17 -6.44 26.90
CA LEU A 252 -2.99 -7.08 28.21
C LEU A 252 -1.72 -7.94 28.27
N ASP A 253 -1.50 -8.75 27.24
CA ASP A 253 -0.31 -9.58 27.11
C ASP A 253 1.01 -8.76 27.05
N PHE A 254 0.95 -7.49 26.63
CA PHE A 254 2.10 -6.60 26.60
C PHE A 254 2.48 -6.08 27.98
N GLU A 255 1.51 -5.86 28.87
CA GLU A 255 1.74 -5.41 30.26
C GLU A 255 2.27 -6.54 31.15
N ASP A 256 1.80 -7.78 30.96
CA ASP A 256 2.14 -8.89 31.85
C ASP A 256 3.54 -9.51 31.58
N SER A 257 4.26 -9.09 30.53
CA SER A 257 5.60 -9.59 30.14
C SER A 257 5.75 -11.12 30.07
N THR A 258 4.62 -11.84 30.03
CA THR A 258 4.59 -13.26 29.76
C THR A 258 4.84 -13.46 28.27
N GLU A 259 5.79 -14.32 27.91
CA GLU A 259 6.05 -14.62 26.51
C GLU A 259 4.77 -15.15 25.84
N VAL A 260 4.10 -14.28 25.07
CA VAL A 260 2.92 -14.67 24.30
C VAL A 260 3.27 -15.80 23.36
N GLY A 261 2.80 -16.99 23.73
CA GLY A 261 2.47 -18.12 22.89
C GLY A 261 3.62 -18.72 22.11
N SER A 262 3.75 -20.05 22.19
CA SER A 262 4.57 -20.82 21.25
C SER A 262 4.28 -20.41 19.80
N GLY A 263 5.23 -20.63 18.88
CA GLY A 263 5.03 -20.31 17.45
C GLY A 263 3.74 -20.89 16.86
N LEU A 264 3.21 -21.96 17.46
CA LEU A 264 1.91 -22.55 17.14
C LEU A 264 0.73 -21.61 17.44
N GLU A 265 0.71 -20.88 18.55
CA GLU A 265 -0.38 -19.95 18.84
C GLU A 265 -0.42 -18.82 17.82
N LYS A 266 0.74 -18.22 17.50
CA LYS A 266 0.85 -17.18 16.47
C LYS A 266 0.36 -17.69 15.11
N PHE A 267 0.67 -18.94 14.78
CA PHE A 267 0.19 -19.59 13.55
C PHE A 267 -1.33 -19.83 13.58
N MET A 268 -1.87 -20.31 14.69
CA MET A 268 -3.31 -20.55 14.85
C MET A 268 -4.12 -19.25 14.79
N LEU A 269 -3.59 -18.14 15.30
CA LEU A 269 -4.19 -16.80 15.13
C LEU A 269 -4.15 -16.31 13.67
N ALA A 270 -3.16 -16.73 12.88
CA ALA A 270 -3.05 -16.36 11.47
C ALA A 270 -3.95 -17.18 10.53
N LEU A 271 -4.43 -18.37 10.96
CA LEU A 271 -5.26 -19.25 10.13
C LEU A 271 -6.62 -18.64 9.74
N PRO A 272 -7.41 -18.05 10.66
CA PRO A 272 -8.66 -17.38 10.28
C PRO A 272 -8.44 -16.25 9.28
N GLN A 273 -7.37 -15.48 9.44
CA GLN A 273 -7.00 -14.40 8.53
C GLN A 273 -6.67 -14.96 7.13
N LEU A 274 -5.79 -15.96 7.04
CA LEU A 274 -5.41 -16.55 5.77
C LEU A 274 -6.59 -17.24 5.08
N GLY A 275 -7.38 -18.01 5.84
CA GLY A 275 -8.56 -18.70 5.34
C GLY A 275 -9.61 -17.75 4.78
N THR A 276 -9.90 -16.64 5.48
CA THR A 276 -10.86 -15.63 5.02
C THR A 276 -10.33 -14.83 3.82
N LEU A 277 -9.04 -14.48 3.78
CA LEU A 277 -8.40 -13.83 2.62
C LEU A 277 -8.51 -14.70 1.36
N LEU A 278 -8.26 -16.01 1.49
CA LEU A 278 -8.39 -16.96 0.38
C LEU A 278 -9.85 -17.15 -0.04
N ALA A 279 -10.76 -17.31 0.92
CA ALA A 279 -12.19 -17.45 0.64
C ALA A 279 -12.75 -16.26 -0.16
N VAL A 280 -12.37 -15.03 0.21
CA VAL A 280 -12.75 -13.81 -0.50
C VAL A 280 -12.13 -13.74 -1.88
N ALA A 281 -10.86 -14.14 -2.05
CA ALA A 281 -10.25 -14.22 -3.36
C ALA A 281 -11.01 -15.20 -4.26
N PHE A 282 -11.31 -16.42 -3.79
CA PHE A 282 -12.05 -17.42 -4.57
C PHE A 282 -13.48 -16.99 -4.92
N HIS A 283 -14.16 -16.26 -4.03
CA HIS A 283 -15.54 -15.87 -4.25
C HIS A 283 -15.68 -14.58 -5.09
N TYR A 284 -14.83 -13.58 -4.84
CA TYR A 284 -15.00 -12.23 -5.37
C TYR A 284 -13.95 -11.81 -6.41
N ALA A 285 -12.93 -12.62 -6.74
CA ALA A 285 -11.87 -12.19 -7.66
C ALA A 285 -12.35 -11.68 -9.03
N ARG A 286 -13.56 -12.04 -9.48
CA ARG A 286 -14.16 -11.50 -10.71
C ARG A 286 -14.43 -9.99 -10.63
N ASP A 287 -14.88 -9.49 -9.48
CA ASP A 287 -14.88 -8.07 -9.17
C ASP A 287 -13.58 -7.75 -8.41
N LEU A 288 -12.48 -7.65 -9.17
CA LEU A 288 -11.16 -7.45 -8.60
C LEU A 288 -11.11 -6.28 -7.61
N PRO A 289 -11.58 -5.06 -7.94
CA PRO A 289 -11.61 -3.98 -6.97
C PRO A 289 -12.31 -4.39 -5.67
N PHE A 290 -13.50 -5.00 -5.75
CA PHE A 290 -14.27 -5.36 -4.54
C PHE A 290 -13.55 -6.42 -3.71
N SER A 291 -12.96 -7.41 -4.36
CA SER A 291 -12.15 -8.44 -3.71
C SER A 291 -10.98 -7.82 -2.93
N LEU A 292 -10.23 -6.89 -3.54
CA LEU A 292 -9.12 -6.21 -2.87
C LEU A 292 -9.57 -5.40 -1.64
N PHE A 293 -10.72 -4.73 -1.73
CA PHE A 293 -11.29 -3.99 -0.60
C PHE A 293 -11.61 -4.91 0.58
N ILE A 294 -12.33 -5.99 0.34
CA ILE A 294 -12.67 -6.94 1.41
C ILE A 294 -11.41 -7.60 1.97
N GLN A 295 -10.42 -7.92 1.13
CA GLN A 295 -9.12 -8.40 1.61
C GLN A 295 -8.41 -7.37 2.51
N THR A 296 -8.49 -6.08 2.18
CA THR A 296 -7.94 -5.02 3.02
C THR A 296 -8.64 -4.96 4.37
N LEU A 297 -9.99 -5.02 4.38
CA LEU A 297 -10.78 -5.02 5.63
C LEU A 297 -10.45 -6.23 6.51
N ILE A 298 -10.33 -7.42 5.91
CA ILE A 298 -9.92 -8.63 6.63
C ILE A 298 -8.52 -8.46 7.19
N PHE A 299 -7.59 -7.95 6.38
CA PHE A 299 -6.22 -7.73 6.83
C PHE A 299 -6.17 -6.77 8.02
N VAL A 300 -6.84 -5.62 7.94
CA VAL A 300 -6.89 -4.65 9.04
C VAL A 300 -7.52 -5.24 10.30
N THR A 301 -8.65 -5.94 10.15
CA THR A 301 -9.43 -6.53 11.24
C THR A 301 -8.69 -7.62 12.01
N PHE A 302 -7.88 -8.45 11.32
CA PHE A 302 -7.23 -9.62 11.93
C PHE A 302 -5.71 -9.48 12.11
N ASN A 303 -5.06 -8.47 11.53
CA ASN A 303 -3.61 -8.30 11.67
C ASN A 303 -3.23 -7.84 13.08
N LYS A 304 -2.07 -8.28 13.57
CA LYS A 304 -1.54 -7.98 14.91
C LYS A 304 -1.10 -6.52 15.11
N VAL A 305 -0.83 -5.77 14.04
CA VAL A 305 -0.42 -4.36 14.08
C VAL A 305 -1.10 -3.65 12.90
N SER A 306 -2.20 -2.95 13.17
CA SER A 306 -2.98 -2.23 12.16
C SER A 306 -3.30 -0.80 12.61
N GLY A 307 -2.64 0.19 12.00
CA GLY A 307 -2.98 1.62 12.22
C GLY A 307 -4.10 2.10 11.29
N MET A 308 -4.69 3.26 11.60
CA MET A 308 -5.78 3.88 10.81
C MET A 308 -5.41 4.12 9.33
N LEU A 309 -4.11 4.21 9.03
CA LEU A 309 -3.57 4.47 7.70
C LEU A 309 -3.84 3.32 6.70
N SER A 310 -3.87 2.07 7.17
CA SER A 310 -4.27 0.93 6.33
C SER A 310 -5.78 0.90 6.04
N LEU A 311 -6.56 1.61 6.86
CA LEU A 311 -7.98 1.90 6.66
C LEU A 311 -8.20 3.00 5.61
N ALA A 312 -7.24 3.91 5.40
CA ALA A 312 -7.24 4.91 4.31
C ALA A 312 -7.15 4.25 2.93
N SER A 313 -6.25 3.27 2.82
CA SER A 313 -6.08 2.44 1.62
C SER A 313 -7.28 1.53 1.36
N ALA A 314 -8.15 1.31 2.34
CA ALA A 314 -9.44 0.66 2.17
C ALA A 314 -10.44 1.62 1.51
N THR A 315 -10.21 1.98 0.24
CA THR A 315 -11.20 1.94 -0.87
C THR A 315 -12.65 2.42 -0.64
N CYS A 316 -12.95 3.19 0.40
CA CYS A 316 -14.32 3.28 0.91
C CYS A 316 -15.25 4.10 0.01
N VAL A 317 -14.74 4.99 -0.84
CA VAL A 317 -15.65 5.77 -1.71
C VAL A 317 -15.86 5.17 -3.10
N VAL A 318 -15.01 4.22 -3.52
CA VAL A 318 -15.16 3.64 -4.87
C VAL A 318 -16.16 2.49 -4.87
N GLN A 319 -16.23 1.61 -3.86
CA GLN A 319 -17.19 0.49 -3.89
C GLN A 319 -18.57 0.76 -3.30
N LEU A 320 -18.73 1.70 -2.37
CA LEU A 320 -20.07 2.06 -1.87
C LEU A 320 -21.00 2.55 -3.00
N LEU A 321 -20.44 2.95 -4.15
CA LEU A 321 -21.18 3.41 -5.33
C LEU A 321 -21.14 2.45 -6.54
N LEU A 322 -20.42 1.33 -6.47
CA LEU A 322 -20.26 0.37 -7.58
C LEU A 322 -21.08 -0.92 -7.44
N ASN A 323 -21.82 -1.08 -6.34
CA ASN A 323 -22.80 -2.15 -6.20
C ASN A 323 -24.13 -1.70 -6.80
N ARG A 324 -24.31 -1.97 -8.10
CA ARG A 324 -25.61 -2.31 -8.69
C ARG A 324 -25.43 -3.53 -9.58
#